data_AF-A0A382MQK7-F1
#
_entry.id   AF-A0A382MQK7-F1
#
_cell.length_a   1.000
_cell.length_b   1.000
_cell.length_c   1.000
_cell.angle_alpha   90.00
_cell.angle_beta   90.00
_cell.angle_gamma   90.00
#
_symmetry.space_group_name_H-M   'P 1'
#
loop_
_entity.id
_entity.type
_entity.pdbx_description
1 polymer ?
#
loop_
_entity_poly.entity_id
_entity_poly.type
_entity_poly.pdbx_seq_one_letter_code
_entity_poly.pdbx_strand_id
1 'polypeptide(L)'
;LAGDVSRGLSDEEMNHYRKPFTEPGESRRPTLTWPRQIPIAGEPKNVVEIVSAYAEFFKGSNIPKLFINADPGAILIGEQREEARKWPNQTEVTVKGGHFVQEISPHEIGKEIAKFLRNLG
;
A
#
# COMPACT_ATOMS: atom_id res chain seq x y z
N LEU A 1 -4.27 12.89 3.21
CA LEU A 1 -4.21 11.43 2.94
C LEU A 1 -4.98 10.63 4.00
N ALA A 2 -4.76 10.81 5.32
CA ALA A 2 -5.52 10.10 6.36
C ALA A 2 -7.06 10.34 6.38
N GLY A 3 -7.57 11.24 5.54
CA GLY A 3 -9.00 11.55 5.40
C GLY A 3 -9.80 10.56 4.53
N ASP A 4 -9.16 9.53 3.97
CA ASP A 4 -9.83 8.48 3.18
C ASP A 4 -10.46 7.37 4.06
N VAL A 5 -10.38 7.53 5.38
CA VAL A 5 -11.04 6.62 6.32
C VAL A 5 -12.50 7.04 6.45
N SER A 6 -13.42 6.22 5.95
CA SER A 6 -14.85 6.58 5.85
C SER A 6 -15.53 6.91 7.18
N ARG A 7 -15.04 6.36 8.30
CA ARG A 7 -15.53 6.66 9.67
C ARG A 7 -14.92 7.96 10.25
N GLY A 8 -13.97 8.57 9.56
CA GLY A 8 -13.05 9.54 10.13
C GLY A 8 -12.08 8.91 11.12
N LEU A 9 -10.96 9.59 11.36
CA LEU A 9 -10.05 9.25 12.45
C LEU A 9 -10.38 10.11 13.67
N SER A 10 -10.35 9.51 14.85
CA SER A 10 -10.53 10.21 16.12
C SER A 10 -9.39 11.20 16.35
N ASP A 11 -9.58 12.15 17.28
CA ASP A 11 -8.52 13.08 17.64
C ASP A 11 -7.30 12.34 18.21
N GLU A 12 -7.51 11.27 18.97
CA GLU A 12 -6.42 10.45 19.50
C GLU A 12 -5.62 9.80 18.36
N GLU A 13 -6.29 9.14 17.42
CA GLU A 13 -5.67 8.51 16.25
C GLU A 13 -4.91 9.56 15.41
N MET A 14 -5.54 10.69 15.14
CA MET A 14 -4.92 11.78 14.39
C MET A 14 -3.73 12.39 15.13
N ASN A 15 -3.79 12.49 16.46
CA ASN A 15 -2.66 12.98 17.26
C ASN A 15 -1.48 12.01 17.20
N HIS A 16 -1.73 10.69 17.16
CA HIS A 16 -0.68 9.70 16.91
C HIS A 16 -0.04 9.87 15.53
N TYR A 17 -0.84 10.03 14.47
CA TYR A 17 -0.32 10.31 13.12
C TYR A 17 0.49 11.60 13.03
N ARG A 18 0.08 12.65 13.77
CA ARG A 18 0.76 13.97 13.77
C ARG A 18 2.02 14.01 14.63
N LYS A 19 2.14 13.13 15.62
CA LYS A 19 3.23 13.13 16.62
C LYS A 19 4.64 13.25 16.02
N PRO A 20 5.00 12.58 14.90
CA PRO A 20 6.34 12.72 14.31
C PRO A 20 6.58 14.03 13.56
N PHE A 21 5.54 14.84 13.33
CA PHE A 21 5.51 15.94 12.36
C PHE A 21 5.14 17.30 12.98
N THR A 22 5.27 17.44 14.30
CA THR A 22 4.88 18.65 15.02
C THR A 22 5.71 19.86 14.61
N GLU A 23 7.01 19.68 14.38
CA GLU A 23 7.92 20.76 13.99
C GLU A 23 7.89 21.04 12.48
N PRO A 24 7.89 22.30 12.04
CA PRO A 24 8.06 22.61 10.61
C PRO A 24 9.47 22.22 10.11
N GLY A 25 9.66 22.25 8.78
CA GLY A 25 10.96 21.97 8.17
C GLY A 25 11.26 20.47 8.07
N GLU A 26 12.44 20.05 8.55
CA GLU A 26 12.98 18.70 8.31
C GLU A 26 12.08 17.57 8.82
N SER A 27 11.36 17.76 9.93
CA SER A 27 10.44 16.72 10.43
C SER A 27 9.36 16.38 9.39
N ARG A 28 8.89 17.38 8.63
CA ARG A 28 7.87 17.25 7.59
C ARG A 28 8.45 17.04 6.19
N ARG A 29 9.76 17.23 5.98
CA ARG A 29 10.39 17.03 4.66
C ARG A 29 10.08 15.66 4.04
N PRO A 30 10.05 14.54 4.78
CA PRO A 30 9.65 13.25 4.23
C PRO A 30 8.24 13.27 3.63
N THR A 31 7.27 13.93 4.26
CA THR A 31 5.87 13.97 3.78
C THR A 31 5.73 14.74 2.46
N LEU A 32 6.66 15.63 2.13
CA LEU A 32 6.77 16.29 0.83
C LEU A 32 7.64 15.52 -0.17
N THR A 33 8.70 14.86 0.30
CA THR A 33 9.61 14.10 -0.56
C THR A 33 8.89 12.89 -1.15
N TRP A 34 8.13 12.15 -0.34
CA TRP A 34 7.39 10.96 -0.77
C TRP A 34 6.52 11.18 -2.01
N PRO A 35 5.58 12.15 -2.06
CA PRO A 35 4.75 12.37 -3.25
C PRO A 35 5.56 12.77 -4.48
N ARG A 36 6.74 13.41 -4.31
CA ARG A 36 7.65 13.74 -5.41
C ARG A 36 8.47 12.56 -5.91
N GLN A 37 8.40 11.40 -5.24
CA GLN A 37 9.08 10.17 -5.65
C GLN A 37 8.11 9.15 -6.26
N ILE A 38 6.81 9.44 -6.33
CA ILE A 38 5.85 8.52 -6.97
C ILE A 38 6.15 8.47 -8.48
N PRO A 39 6.40 7.29 -9.07
CA PRO A 39 6.73 7.14 -10.48
C PRO A 39 5.51 7.42 -11.36
N ILE A 40 5.40 8.62 -11.90
CA ILE A 40 4.29 9.05 -12.76
C ILE A 40 4.86 9.59 -14.07
N ALA A 41 4.28 9.16 -15.19
CA ALA A 41 4.67 9.62 -16.53
C ALA A 41 6.19 9.51 -16.82
N GLY A 42 6.84 8.49 -16.25
CA GLY A 42 8.28 8.23 -16.47
C GLY A 42 9.22 8.96 -15.51
N GLU A 43 8.71 9.69 -14.51
CA GLU A 43 9.54 10.43 -13.54
C GLU A 43 9.19 10.11 -12.07
N PRO A 44 10.16 10.18 -11.13
CA PRO A 44 11.58 10.41 -11.38
C PRO A 44 12.26 9.14 -11.93
N LYS A 45 13.10 9.30 -12.95
CA LYS A 45 13.71 8.20 -13.71
C LYS A 45 14.30 7.07 -12.84
N ASN A 46 15.03 7.43 -11.79
CA ASN A 46 15.65 6.44 -10.89
C ASN A 46 14.60 5.57 -10.16
N VAL A 47 13.48 6.14 -9.75
CA VAL A 47 12.41 5.37 -9.08
C VAL A 47 11.65 4.53 -10.10
N VAL A 48 11.42 5.04 -11.32
CA VAL A 48 10.83 4.28 -12.42
C VAL A 48 11.67 3.04 -12.75
N GLU A 49 12.99 3.19 -12.81
CA GLU A 49 13.93 2.09 -13.05
C GLU A 49 13.84 1.04 -11.93
N ILE A 50 13.86 1.47 -10.66
CA ILE A 50 13.73 0.56 -9.50
C ILE A 50 12.39 -0.18 -9.53
N VAL A 51 11.30 0.53 -9.80
CA VAL A 51 9.95 -0.04 -9.82
C VAL A 51 9.77 -1.03 -10.96
N SER A 52 10.29 -0.70 -12.13
CA SER A 52 10.29 -1.59 -13.29
C SER A 52 11.12 -2.85 -13.02
N ALA A 53 12.29 -2.70 -12.38
CA ALA A 53 13.17 -3.82 -12.06
C ALA A 53 12.53 -4.83 -11.09
N TYR A 54 11.90 -4.36 -10.00
CA TYR A 54 11.22 -5.31 -9.10
C TYR A 54 9.95 -5.88 -9.72
N ALA A 55 9.24 -5.12 -10.56
CA ALA A 55 8.04 -5.63 -11.23
C ALA A 55 8.40 -6.78 -12.16
N GLU A 56 9.50 -6.65 -12.92
CA GLU A 56 10.00 -7.71 -13.78
C GLU A 56 10.44 -8.94 -12.98
N PHE A 57 11.14 -8.75 -11.86
CA PHE A 57 11.47 -9.83 -10.94
C PHE A 57 10.21 -10.58 -10.46
N PHE A 58 9.16 -9.86 -10.04
CA PHE A 58 7.96 -10.49 -9.51
C PHE A 58 7.11 -11.22 -10.56
N LYS A 59 7.20 -10.86 -11.84
CA LYS A 59 6.53 -11.61 -12.93
C LYS A 59 7.01 -13.06 -13.03
N GLY A 60 8.28 -13.34 -12.73
CA GLY A 60 8.85 -14.69 -12.77
C GLY A 60 9.04 -15.34 -11.40
N SER A 61 8.87 -14.60 -10.31
CA SER A 61 9.21 -15.07 -8.96
C SER A 61 8.13 -15.94 -8.34
N ASN A 62 8.48 -17.18 -7.98
CA ASN A 62 7.57 -18.10 -7.28
C ASN A 62 7.53 -17.88 -5.76
N ILE A 63 8.03 -16.75 -5.24
CA ILE A 63 7.86 -16.38 -3.82
C ILE A 63 6.35 -16.32 -3.53
N PRO A 64 5.84 -16.95 -2.46
CA PRO A 64 4.44 -16.83 -2.08
C PRO A 64 4.05 -15.37 -1.79
N LYS A 65 2.90 -14.94 -2.30
CA LYS A 65 2.40 -13.56 -2.15
C LYS A 65 0.98 -13.57 -1.60
N LEU A 66 0.69 -12.70 -0.63
CA LEU A 66 -0.68 -12.34 -0.26
C LEU A 66 -0.97 -10.96 -0.81
N PHE A 67 -1.89 -10.86 -1.76
CA PHE A 67 -2.37 -9.59 -2.27
C PHE A 67 -3.69 -9.21 -1.57
N ILE A 68 -3.60 -8.20 -0.69
CA ILE A 68 -4.77 -7.55 -0.10
C ILE A 68 -5.26 -6.49 -1.08
N ASN A 69 -6.30 -6.81 -1.86
CA ASN A 69 -6.98 -5.87 -2.75
C ASN A 69 -8.01 -5.06 -1.95
N ALA A 70 -7.96 -3.74 -2.03
CA ALA A 70 -8.94 -2.87 -1.39
C ALA A 70 -10.03 -2.45 -2.39
N ASP A 71 -11.29 -2.47 -1.98
CA ASP A 71 -12.45 -2.00 -2.77
C ASP A 71 -13.19 -0.87 -2.03
N PRO A 72 -13.38 0.33 -2.64
CA PRO A 72 -13.05 0.70 -4.02
C PRO A 72 -11.56 0.91 -4.32
N GLY A 73 -10.70 0.94 -3.29
CA GLY A 73 -9.26 1.16 -3.43
C GLY A 73 -8.91 2.63 -3.69
N ALA A 74 -7.62 2.90 -3.90
CA ALA A 74 -7.11 4.25 -4.14
C ALA A 74 -5.96 4.29 -5.16
N ILE A 75 -4.78 3.78 -4.78
CA ILE A 75 -3.58 3.84 -5.64
C ILE A 75 -3.49 2.61 -6.56
N LEU A 76 -3.59 1.41 -5.99
CA LEU A 76 -3.47 0.15 -6.73
C LEU A 76 -4.83 -0.27 -7.31
N ILE A 77 -5.25 0.45 -8.34
CA ILE A 77 -6.47 0.20 -9.13
C ILE A 77 -6.13 0.16 -10.62
N GLY A 78 -7.10 -0.19 -11.47
CA GLY A 78 -6.92 -0.17 -12.93
C GLY A 78 -5.77 -1.07 -13.42
N GLU A 79 -5.04 -0.60 -14.43
CA GLU A 79 -4.00 -1.39 -15.12
C GLU A 79 -2.92 -1.94 -14.18
N GLN A 80 -2.45 -1.14 -13.22
CA GLN A 80 -1.41 -1.57 -12.28
C GLN A 80 -1.87 -2.75 -11.41
N ARG A 81 -3.14 -2.76 -11.02
CA ARG A 81 -3.75 -3.89 -10.28
C ARG A 81 -3.85 -5.12 -11.16
N GLU A 82 -4.31 -4.96 -12.40
CA GLU A 82 -4.44 -6.09 -13.32
C GLU A 82 -3.07 -6.67 -13.71
N GLU A 83 -2.01 -5.88 -13.76
CA GLU A 83 -0.63 -6.38 -13.91
C GLU A 83 -0.16 -7.15 -12.67
N ALA A 84 -0.41 -6.64 -11.46
CA ALA A 84 -0.03 -7.31 -10.22
C ALA A 84 -0.70 -8.70 -10.07
N ARG A 85 -1.95 -8.85 -10.52
CA ARG A 85 -2.70 -10.12 -10.52
C ARG A 85 -2.11 -11.20 -11.42
N LYS A 86 -1.28 -10.83 -12.40
CA LYS A 86 -0.62 -11.79 -13.29
C LYS A 86 0.60 -12.45 -12.63
N TRP A 87 1.07 -11.94 -11.50
CA TRP A 87 2.25 -12.49 -10.84
C TRP A 87 1.96 -13.89 -10.24
N PRO A 88 2.86 -14.88 -10.40
CA PRO A 88 2.61 -16.26 -9.98
C PRO A 88 2.60 -16.40 -8.45
N ASN A 89 2.11 -17.55 -7.95
CA ASN A 89 2.07 -17.90 -6.52
C ASN A 89 1.48 -16.79 -5.62
N GLN A 90 0.34 -16.25 -6.04
CA GLN A 90 -0.36 -15.17 -5.37
C GLN A 90 -1.72 -15.65 -4.86
N THR A 91 -2.00 -15.40 -3.58
CA THR A 91 -3.34 -15.49 -3.01
C THR A 91 -3.91 -14.09 -2.94
N GLU A 92 -5.02 -13.82 -3.63
CA GLU A 92 -5.72 -12.54 -3.55
C GLU A 92 -6.90 -12.65 -2.57
N VAL A 93 -7.07 -11.61 -1.75
CA VAL A 93 -8.26 -11.39 -0.93
C VAL A 93 -8.72 -9.96 -1.12
N THR A 94 -10.03 -9.74 -1.21
CA THR A 94 -10.60 -8.39 -1.33
C THR A 94 -11.24 -7.98 -0.02
N VAL A 95 -10.92 -6.78 0.45
CA VAL A 95 -11.47 -6.18 1.67
C VAL A 95 -12.01 -4.78 1.37
N LYS A 96 -12.94 -4.30 2.19
CA LYS A 96 -13.41 -2.91 2.07
C LYS A 96 -12.28 -1.93 2.41
N GLY A 97 -12.04 -0.92 1.59
CA GLY A 97 -11.20 0.21 1.97
C GLY A 97 -10.66 1.06 0.82
N GLY A 98 -9.95 2.12 1.19
CA GLY A 98 -9.22 3.02 0.31
C GLY A 98 -7.70 2.90 0.50
N HIS A 99 -7.00 4.02 0.61
CA HIS A 99 -5.53 4.04 0.75
C HIS A 99 -5.06 3.54 2.12
N PHE A 100 -5.73 3.95 3.21
CA PHE A 100 -5.44 3.50 4.59
C PHE A 100 -6.32 2.29 4.95
N VAL A 101 -6.24 1.23 4.16
CA VAL A 101 -7.07 0.03 4.29
C VAL A 101 -6.96 -0.62 5.69
N GLN A 102 -5.85 -0.40 6.39
CA GLN A 102 -5.62 -0.89 7.75
C GLN A 102 -6.53 -0.20 8.78
N GLU A 103 -6.96 1.03 8.53
CA GLU A 103 -7.87 1.77 9.41
C GLU A 103 -9.36 1.43 9.16
N ILE A 104 -9.63 0.70 8.08
CA ILE A 104 -10.98 0.36 7.60
C ILE A 104 -11.28 -1.12 7.84
N SER A 105 -10.37 -2.02 7.42
CA SER A 105 -10.51 -3.48 7.54
C SER A 105 -9.37 -4.14 8.33
N PRO A 106 -8.95 -3.62 9.51
CA PRO A 106 -7.81 -4.16 10.26
C PRO A 106 -7.96 -5.65 10.61
N HIS A 107 -9.14 -6.06 11.08
CA HIS A 107 -9.38 -7.43 11.54
C HIS A 107 -9.43 -8.43 10.39
N GLU A 108 -10.01 -8.04 9.26
CA GLU A 108 -10.08 -8.88 8.06
C GLU A 108 -8.69 -9.10 7.48
N ILE A 109 -7.90 -8.03 7.35
CA ILE A 109 -6.49 -8.08 6.94
C ILE A 109 -5.70 -9.00 7.87
N GLY A 110 -5.81 -8.80 9.20
CA GLY A 110 -5.11 -9.62 10.18
C GLY A 110 -5.45 -11.12 10.09
N LYS A 111 -6.73 -11.44 9.85
CA LYS A 111 -7.19 -12.82 9.66
C LYS A 111 -6.58 -13.46 8.42
N GLU A 112 -6.58 -12.76 7.29
CA GLU A 112 -6.04 -13.29 6.04
C GLU A 112 -4.51 -13.39 6.07
N ILE A 113 -3.81 -12.46 6.73
CA ILE A 113 -2.36 -12.60 7.00
C ILE A 113 -2.08 -13.84 7.84
N ALA A 114 -2.80 -14.05 8.95
CA ALA A 114 -2.60 -15.21 9.81
C ALA A 114 -2.89 -16.53 9.10
N LYS A 115 -3.92 -16.55 8.25
CA LYS A 115 -4.25 -17.71 7.41
C LYS A 115 -3.17 -17.96 6.36
N PHE A 116 -2.70 -16.93 5.69
CA PHE A 116 -1.62 -17.03 4.71
C PHE A 116 -0.36 -17.60 5.36
N LEU A 117 0.09 -17.05 6.49
CA LEU A 117 1.26 -17.53 7.22
C LEU A 117 1.14 -19.00 7.64
N ARG A 118 -0.02 -19.45 8.12
CA ARG A 118 -0.24 -20.87 8.45
C ARG A 118 -0.17 -21.80 7.23
N ASN A 119 -0.39 -21.29 6.04
CA ASN A 119 -0.36 -22.05 4.80
C ASN A 119 1.01 -21.99 4.10
N LEU A 120 1.96 -21.22 4.62
CA LEU A 120 3.30 -21.09 4.03
C LEU A 120 4.27 -22.23 4.40
N GLY A 121 3.92 -23.06 5.39
CA GLY A 121 4.80 -24.10 5.95
C GLY A 121 5.20 -23.75 7.36
#